data_AF-A0A507D0T2-F1
#
_entry.id   AF-A0A507D0T2-F1
#
_cell.length_a   1.000
_cell.length_b   1.000
_cell.length_c   1.000
_cell.angle_alpha   90.00
_cell.angle_beta   90.00
_cell.angle_gamma   90.00
#
_symmetry.space_group_name_H-M   'P 1'
#
loop_
_entity.id
_entity.type
_entity.pdbx_description
1 polymer ?
#
loop_
_entity_poly.entity_id
_entity_poly.type
_entity_poly.pdbx_seq_one_letter_code
_entity_poly.pdbx_strand_id
1 'polypeptide(L)'
;MTAKLVGGIDASTQQLKFVAIALESLQVVQECSVSFDNELPHYNTRAGVLVNGLQVTAPTLMWVEALDLLMAKLVEHRFPFGQVVAISGSAQQHGSVYWMKGAGKTIASLSGQKPLLEQLSTCITPFSPVWLDSSTAKECKEMEELVGGAQALAEITGSKAYERSKISRRHSDIYDRTERVSLVSSFMCSLFIGKHAGIDASDGSGMNLVNIETGMGYIVITTCQNRRYMYIFRNVRYRIPDNERSKAVYPWTHIDTPE
;
A
#
# COMPACT_ATOMS: atom_id res chain seq x y z
N MET A 1 -7.46 -33.20 -18.09
CA MET A 1 -7.39 -31.74 -17.85
C MET A 1 -6.07 -31.46 -17.15
N THR A 2 -5.33 -30.43 -17.54
CA THR A 2 -4.19 -29.94 -16.76
C THR A 2 -4.70 -29.40 -15.42
N ALA A 3 -4.00 -29.71 -14.33
CA ALA A 3 -4.37 -29.23 -12.99
C ALA A 3 -4.39 -27.69 -12.98
N LYS A 4 -5.35 -27.08 -12.27
CA LYS A 4 -5.43 -25.63 -12.12
C LYS A 4 -4.72 -25.21 -10.84
N LEU A 5 -3.92 -24.15 -10.92
CA LEU A 5 -3.20 -23.59 -9.78
C LEU A 5 -3.74 -22.21 -9.44
N VAL A 6 -3.76 -21.90 -8.15
CA VAL A 6 -3.90 -20.52 -7.65
C VAL A 6 -2.61 -20.11 -6.96
N GLY A 7 -2.16 -18.87 -7.22
CA GLY A 7 -0.96 -18.30 -6.63
C GLY A 7 -1.29 -17.43 -5.42
N GLY A 8 -0.55 -17.61 -4.34
CA GLY A 8 -0.56 -16.74 -3.15
C GLY A 8 0.77 -16.04 -2.99
N ILE A 9 0.76 -14.72 -2.89
CA ILE A 9 1.93 -13.91 -2.54
C ILE A 9 1.86 -13.49 -1.07
N ASP A 10 2.98 -13.50 -0.36
CA ASP A 10 3.11 -12.90 0.96
C ASP A 10 4.31 -11.95 0.99
N ALA A 11 4.04 -10.65 0.92
CA ALA A 11 5.02 -9.57 0.99
C ALA A 11 5.24 -9.14 2.46
N SER A 12 5.92 -10.00 3.21
CA SER A 12 6.18 -9.82 4.64
C SER A 12 7.29 -8.79 4.92
N THR A 13 7.62 -8.59 6.19
CA THR A 13 8.71 -7.67 6.59
C THR A 13 10.10 -8.17 6.19
N GLN A 14 10.35 -9.48 6.20
CA GLN A 14 11.70 -10.06 6.06
C GLN A 14 11.92 -10.79 4.74
N GLN A 15 10.84 -11.09 4.02
CA GLN A 15 10.89 -11.86 2.80
C GLN A 15 9.67 -11.62 1.92
N LEU A 16 9.80 -11.94 0.64
CA LEU A 16 8.70 -12.12 -0.29
C LEU A 16 8.52 -13.61 -0.57
N LYS A 17 7.31 -14.14 -0.43
CA LYS A 17 7.02 -15.55 -0.67
C LYS A 17 5.93 -15.73 -1.72
N PHE A 18 6.04 -16.78 -2.52
CA PHE A 18 5.01 -17.30 -3.41
C PHE A 18 4.67 -18.74 -3.06
N VAL A 19 3.38 -19.06 -3.03
CA VAL A 19 2.85 -20.41 -2.84
C VAL A 19 1.89 -20.72 -3.98
N ALA A 20 2.07 -21.86 -4.65
CA ALA A 20 1.11 -22.38 -5.61
C ALA A 20 0.27 -23.48 -4.96
N ILE A 21 -1.04 -23.37 -5.08
CA ILE A 21 -2.01 -24.31 -4.50
C ILE A 21 -2.80 -24.95 -5.64
N ALA A 22 -2.89 -26.28 -5.65
CA ALA A 22 -3.76 -27.00 -6.57
C ALA A 22 -5.23 -26.74 -6.22
N LEU A 23 -6.01 -26.23 -7.17
CA LEU A 23 -7.37 -25.78 -6.92
C LEU A 23 -8.29 -26.95 -6.54
N GLU A 24 -8.06 -28.13 -7.10
CA GLU A 24 -8.91 -29.30 -6.88
C GLU A 24 -8.66 -29.97 -5.50
N SER A 25 -7.43 -29.94 -5.00
CA SER A 25 -7.04 -30.64 -3.77
C SER A 25 -6.74 -29.73 -2.59
N LEU A 26 -6.63 -28.42 -2.83
CA LEU A 26 -6.21 -27.39 -1.87
C LEU A 26 -4.83 -27.68 -1.25
N GLN A 27 -4.00 -28.48 -1.93
CA GLN A 27 -2.65 -28.79 -1.48
C GLN A 27 -1.64 -27.82 -2.06
N VAL A 28 -0.65 -27.46 -1.25
CA VAL A 28 0.52 -26.71 -1.72
C VAL A 28 1.31 -27.59 -2.68
N VAL A 29 1.50 -27.11 -3.90
CA VAL A 29 2.26 -27.78 -4.96
C VAL A 29 3.71 -27.30 -4.98
N GLN A 30 3.91 -26.01 -4.74
CA GLN A 30 5.24 -25.40 -4.77
C GLN A 30 5.27 -24.17 -3.88
N GLU A 31 6.41 -23.93 -3.26
CA GLU A 31 6.73 -22.71 -2.53
C GLU A 31 8.06 -22.15 -3.04
N CYS A 32 8.16 -20.83 -3.08
CA CYS A 32 9.40 -20.13 -3.36
C CYS A 32 9.45 -18.86 -2.52
N SER A 33 10.62 -18.47 -2.04
CA SER A 33 10.78 -17.24 -1.27
C SER A 33 12.07 -16.52 -1.62
N VAL A 34 12.09 -15.23 -1.31
CA VAL A 34 13.26 -14.36 -1.36
C VAL A 34 13.45 -13.73 0.02
N SER A 35 14.52 -14.12 0.72
CA SER A 35 14.89 -13.54 2.00
C SER A 35 15.66 -12.24 1.78
N PHE A 36 15.17 -11.11 2.29
CA PHE A 36 15.70 -9.80 1.96
C PHE A 36 17.17 -9.62 2.39
N ASP A 37 17.49 -9.90 3.66
CA ASP A 37 18.84 -9.69 4.18
C ASP A 37 19.87 -10.65 3.54
N ASN A 38 19.45 -11.88 3.23
CA ASN A 38 20.35 -12.90 2.71
C ASN A 38 20.59 -12.77 1.20
N GLU A 39 19.55 -12.41 0.46
CA GLU A 39 19.56 -12.48 -1.01
C GLU A 39 19.61 -11.11 -1.68
N LEU A 40 19.31 -10.04 -0.94
CA LEU A 40 19.46 -8.66 -1.38
C LEU A 40 20.31 -7.84 -0.38
N PRO A 41 21.51 -8.34 0.01
CA PRO A 41 22.30 -7.74 1.09
C PRO A 41 22.76 -6.30 0.79
N HIS A 42 22.78 -5.87 -0.47
CA HIS A 42 23.16 -4.52 -0.88
C HIS A 42 22.20 -3.43 -0.37
N TYR A 43 20.99 -3.79 0.06
CA TYR A 43 20.08 -2.86 0.74
C TYR A 43 20.45 -2.58 2.20
N ASN A 44 21.40 -3.34 2.76
CA ASN A 44 21.90 -3.18 4.14
C ASN A 44 20.79 -3.20 5.21
N THR A 45 19.74 -3.99 4.99
CA THR A 45 18.67 -4.17 5.96
C THR A 45 19.07 -5.13 7.09
N ARG A 46 18.37 -5.02 8.22
CA ARG A 46 18.35 -6.03 9.27
C ARG A 46 16.91 -6.39 9.57
N ALA A 47 16.58 -7.67 9.46
CA ALA A 47 15.22 -8.18 9.41
C ALA A 47 14.36 -7.41 8.37
N GLY A 48 14.93 -7.11 7.20
CA GLY A 48 14.22 -6.45 6.09
C GLY A 48 13.89 -4.97 6.30
N VAL A 49 14.44 -4.32 7.33
CA VAL A 49 14.19 -2.90 7.62
C VAL A 49 15.47 -2.12 7.94
N LEU A 50 15.34 -0.79 7.85
CA LEU A 50 16.29 0.22 8.28
C LEU A 50 15.68 0.97 9.46
N VAL A 51 16.40 1.01 10.59
CA VAL A 51 15.95 1.62 11.84
C VAL A 51 16.73 2.91 12.09
N ASN A 52 16.01 4.02 12.28
CA ASN A 52 16.56 5.31 12.68
C ASN A 52 15.74 5.90 13.85
N GLY A 53 16.12 5.53 15.07
CA GLY A 53 15.34 5.88 16.27
C GLY A 53 13.94 5.26 16.22
N LEU A 54 12.90 6.09 16.29
CA LEU A 54 11.50 5.66 16.18
C LEU A 54 11.04 5.49 14.72
N GLN A 55 11.81 6.00 13.76
CA GLN A 55 11.49 5.88 12.34
C GLN A 55 12.01 4.55 11.81
N VAL A 56 11.12 3.76 11.21
CA VAL A 56 11.47 2.44 10.65
C VAL A 56 10.95 2.36 9.22
N THR A 57 11.85 2.08 8.29
CA THR A 57 11.55 2.05 6.85
C THR A 57 12.11 0.80 6.20
N ALA A 58 11.64 0.50 4.98
CA ALA A 58 12.28 -0.44 4.08
C ALA A 58 12.62 0.27 2.76
N PRO A 59 13.74 -0.06 2.10
CA PRO A 59 13.99 0.41 0.75
C PRO A 59 12.89 -0.12 -0.19
N THR A 60 12.13 0.76 -0.82
CA THR A 60 10.94 0.35 -1.59
C THR A 60 11.32 -0.50 -2.80
N LEU A 61 12.47 -0.21 -3.42
CA LEU A 61 12.98 -0.98 -4.56
C LEU A 61 13.42 -2.39 -4.17
N MET A 62 13.72 -2.66 -2.90
CA MET A 62 14.00 -4.02 -2.42
C MET A 62 12.80 -4.94 -2.64
N TRP A 63 11.58 -4.44 -2.46
CA TRP A 63 10.36 -5.21 -2.71
C TRP A 63 10.15 -5.49 -4.21
N VAL A 64 10.55 -4.55 -5.07
CA VAL A 64 10.50 -4.71 -6.54
C VAL A 64 11.53 -5.74 -6.99
N GLU A 65 12.77 -5.61 -6.55
CA GLU A 65 13.87 -6.52 -6.87
C GLU A 65 13.61 -7.93 -6.32
N ALA A 66 13.02 -8.04 -5.13
CA ALA A 66 12.59 -9.33 -4.59
C ALA A 66 11.55 -10.02 -5.48
N LEU A 67 10.64 -9.25 -6.11
CA LEU A 67 9.66 -9.81 -7.04
C LEU A 67 10.33 -10.29 -8.34
N ASP A 68 11.27 -9.51 -8.90
CA ASP A 68 12.08 -9.94 -10.04
C ASP A 68 12.82 -11.26 -9.74
N LEU A 69 13.49 -11.33 -8.58
CA LEU A 69 14.23 -12.52 -8.15
C LEU A 69 13.32 -13.71 -7.89
N LEU A 70 12.16 -13.51 -7.26
CA LEU A 70 11.17 -14.56 -7.03
C LEU A 70 10.65 -15.16 -8.34
N MET A 71 10.35 -14.31 -9.33
CA MET A 71 9.90 -14.76 -10.65
C MET A 71 11.01 -15.51 -11.39
N ALA A 72 12.26 -15.04 -11.30
CA ALA A 72 13.41 -15.73 -11.88
C ALA A 72 13.59 -17.14 -11.27
N LYS A 73 13.51 -17.28 -9.95
CA LYS A 73 13.56 -18.58 -9.26
C LYS A 73 12.43 -19.51 -9.69
N LEU A 74 11.21 -19.00 -9.84
CA LEU A 74 10.09 -19.81 -10.32
C LEU A 74 10.32 -20.33 -11.75
N VAL A 75 10.92 -19.51 -12.63
CA VAL A 75 11.34 -19.95 -13.98
C VAL A 75 12.43 -21.03 -13.89
N GLU A 76 13.45 -20.84 -13.05
CA GLU A 76 14.51 -21.83 -12.83
C GLU A 76 13.95 -23.17 -12.32
N HIS A 77 12.99 -23.11 -11.41
CA HIS A 77 12.26 -24.26 -10.88
C HIS A 77 11.24 -24.86 -11.87
N ARG A 78 11.17 -24.34 -13.12
CA ARG A 78 10.23 -24.77 -14.17
C ARG A 78 8.77 -24.73 -13.72
N PHE A 79 8.40 -23.72 -12.93
CA PHE A 79 7.04 -23.53 -12.44
C PHE A 79 6.05 -23.40 -13.63
N PRO A 80 4.94 -24.15 -13.64
CA PRO A 80 4.01 -24.17 -14.77
C PRO A 80 3.06 -22.96 -14.76
N PHE A 81 3.57 -21.76 -15.07
CA PHE A 81 2.79 -20.52 -15.09
C PHE A 81 1.47 -20.60 -15.88
N GLY A 82 1.44 -21.37 -16.98
CA GLY A 82 0.24 -21.57 -17.80
C GLY A 82 -0.91 -22.31 -17.10
N GLN A 83 -0.68 -22.89 -15.91
CA GLN A 83 -1.71 -23.52 -15.08
C GLN A 83 -2.31 -22.56 -14.04
N VAL A 84 -1.71 -21.38 -13.84
CA VAL A 84 -2.18 -20.40 -12.85
C VAL A 84 -3.43 -19.69 -13.35
N VAL A 85 -4.56 -19.88 -12.67
CA VAL A 85 -5.85 -19.29 -13.05
C VAL A 85 -6.17 -18.00 -12.28
N ALA A 86 -5.52 -17.79 -11.14
CA ALA A 86 -5.66 -16.58 -10.32
C ALA A 86 -4.45 -16.39 -9.43
N ILE A 87 -4.17 -15.13 -9.07
CA ILE A 87 -3.19 -14.74 -8.07
C ILE A 87 -3.85 -13.77 -7.10
N SER A 88 -3.59 -13.95 -5.81
CA SER A 88 -3.88 -12.99 -4.75
C SER A 88 -2.72 -12.98 -3.76
N GLY A 89 -2.79 -12.14 -2.73
CA GLY A 89 -1.75 -12.14 -1.71
C GLY A 89 -2.03 -11.29 -0.49
N SER A 90 -1.16 -11.45 0.50
CA SER A 90 -1.02 -10.61 1.67
C SER A 90 0.24 -9.76 1.57
N ALA A 91 0.28 -8.71 2.39
CA ALA A 91 1.48 -7.94 2.62
C ALA A 91 1.52 -7.48 4.07
N GLN A 92 2.69 -7.06 4.53
CA GLN A 92 2.80 -6.35 5.80
C GLN A 92 1.87 -5.13 5.81
N GLN A 93 1.05 -5.04 6.85
CA GLN A 93 0.03 -4.00 6.97
C GLN A 93 0.65 -2.63 7.25
N HIS A 94 -0.14 -1.58 7.04
CA HIS A 94 0.17 -0.18 7.37
C HIS A 94 1.33 0.47 6.60
N GLY A 95 2.25 -0.32 6.01
CA GLY A 95 3.31 0.20 5.18
C GLY A 95 2.75 0.89 3.93
N SER A 96 3.38 1.98 3.51
CA SER A 96 2.89 2.80 2.40
C SER A 96 3.96 3.06 1.33
N VAL A 97 3.52 3.06 0.07
CA VAL A 97 4.33 3.37 -1.11
C VAL A 97 3.76 4.59 -1.81
N TYR A 98 4.65 5.52 -2.16
CA TYR A 98 4.29 6.78 -2.81
C TYR A 98 4.78 6.72 -4.24
N TRP A 99 3.83 6.67 -5.17
CA TRP A 99 4.08 6.67 -6.60
C TRP A 99 4.33 8.09 -7.09
N MET A 100 5.47 8.30 -7.74
CA MET A 100 5.84 9.57 -8.34
C MET A 100 4.97 9.90 -9.54
N LYS A 101 4.76 11.19 -9.82
CA LYS A 101 4.06 11.67 -11.01
C LYS A 101 4.62 11.03 -12.28
N GLY A 102 3.74 10.42 -13.08
CA GLY A 102 4.07 9.69 -14.28
C GLY A 102 4.18 8.16 -14.09
N ALA A 103 4.26 7.67 -12.85
CA ALA A 103 4.41 6.24 -12.57
C ALA A 103 3.27 5.38 -13.16
N GLY A 104 2.04 5.90 -13.16
CA GLY A 104 0.88 5.25 -13.77
C GLY A 104 1.02 5.01 -15.27
N LYS A 105 1.79 5.85 -15.98
CA LYS A 105 2.13 5.62 -17.39
C LYS A 105 3.17 4.53 -17.52
N THR A 106 4.23 4.58 -16.70
CA THR A 106 5.31 3.59 -16.71
C THR A 106 4.79 2.18 -16.41
N ILE A 107 3.96 2.03 -15.37
CA ILE A 107 3.41 0.72 -14.97
C ILE A 107 2.49 0.12 -16.04
N ALA A 108 1.77 0.97 -16.79
CA ALA A 108 0.91 0.55 -17.89
C ALA A 108 1.69 0.15 -19.15
N SER A 109 2.98 0.46 -19.21
CA SER A 109 3.85 0.16 -20.35
C SER A 109 5.05 -0.71 -19.99
N LEU A 110 4.93 -1.55 -18.93
CA LEU A 110 5.99 -2.47 -18.53
C LEU A 110 6.30 -3.46 -19.65
N SER A 111 7.59 -3.68 -19.90
CA SER A 111 8.09 -4.68 -20.83
C SER A 111 8.49 -5.93 -20.08
N GLY A 112 8.01 -7.09 -20.53
CA GLY A 112 8.44 -8.40 -20.02
C GLY A 112 9.87 -8.80 -20.42
N GLN A 113 10.58 -7.94 -21.17
CA GLN A 113 11.98 -8.16 -21.56
C GLN A 113 12.99 -7.50 -20.61
N LYS A 114 12.51 -6.80 -19.58
CA LYS A 114 13.35 -6.05 -18.64
C LYS A 114 12.91 -6.31 -17.21
N PRO A 115 13.82 -6.28 -16.23
CA PRO A 115 13.47 -6.32 -14.81
C PRO A 115 12.53 -5.16 -14.44
N LEU A 116 11.65 -5.38 -13.47
CA LEU A 116 10.83 -4.32 -12.88
C LEU A 116 11.70 -3.26 -12.21
N LEU A 117 12.80 -3.67 -11.56
CA LEU A 117 13.73 -2.78 -10.88
C LEU A 117 14.25 -1.66 -11.80
N GLU A 118 14.68 -2.00 -13.02
CA GLU A 118 15.15 -1.04 -14.02
C GLU A 118 14.05 -0.03 -14.38
N GLN A 119 12.83 -0.54 -14.60
CA GLN A 119 11.70 0.22 -15.12
C GLN A 119 11.05 1.13 -14.07
N LEU A 120 11.15 0.79 -12.77
CA LEU A 120 10.44 1.47 -11.68
C LEU A 120 11.34 2.29 -10.74
N SER A 121 12.66 2.30 -10.96
CA SER A 121 13.66 2.98 -10.12
C SER A 121 13.36 4.45 -9.79
N THR A 122 12.67 5.17 -10.67
CA THR A 122 12.29 6.59 -10.50
C THR A 122 10.80 6.81 -10.23
N CYS A 123 10.00 5.73 -10.23
CA CYS A 123 8.54 5.79 -10.16
C CYS A 123 8.01 5.74 -8.73
N ILE A 124 8.84 5.42 -7.74
CA ILE A 124 8.43 5.23 -6.35
C ILE A 124 9.41 5.91 -5.38
N THR A 125 8.95 6.20 -4.16
CA THR A 125 9.84 6.69 -3.11
C THR A 125 10.97 5.71 -2.83
N PRO A 126 12.19 6.17 -2.52
CA PRO A 126 13.31 5.28 -2.21
C PRO A 126 13.08 4.48 -0.92
N PHE A 127 12.39 5.06 0.06
CA PHE A 127 12.10 4.42 1.35
C PHE A 127 10.62 4.52 1.67
N SER A 128 10.07 3.43 2.19
CA SER A 128 8.68 3.31 2.62
C SER A 128 8.62 3.08 4.13
N PRO A 129 7.78 3.80 4.88
CA PRO A 129 7.53 3.46 6.28
C PRO A 129 6.86 2.09 6.34
N VAL A 130 7.15 1.34 7.40
CA VAL A 130 6.61 0.01 7.66
C VAL A 130 5.86 -0.02 8.99
N TRP A 131 5.16 -1.12 9.28
CA TRP A 131 4.33 -1.27 10.49
C TRP A 131 5.09 -1.09 11.83
N LEU A 132 6.42 -1.19 11.81
CA LEU A 132 7.30 -0.99 12.96
C LEU A 132 7.56 0.49 13.28
N ASP A 133 7.19 1.41 12.38
CA ASP A 133 7.38 2.84 12.60
C ASP A 133 6.50 3.33 13.76
N SER A 134 7.11 4.01 14.72
CA SER A 134 6.45 4.58 15.90
C SER A 134 6.72 6.08 16.02
N SER A 135 7.09 6.72 14.91
CA SER A 135 7.63 8.07 14.95
C SER A 135 6.56 9.16 14.94
N THR A 136 5.31 8.85 14.59
CA THR A 136 4.24 9.82 14.22
C THR A 136 3.26 10.17 15.36
N ALA A 137 3.70 10.11 16.62
CA ALA A 137 2.86 10.36 17.79
C ALA A 137 2.18 11.75 17.78
N LYS A 138 2.87 12.78 17.26
CA LYS A 138 2.31 14.13 17.12
C LYS A 138 1.14 14.12 16.14
N GLU A 139 1.32 13.51 14.98
CA GLU A 139 0.30 13.39 13.96
C GLU A 139 -0.91 12.59 14.47
N CYS A 140 -0.70 11.52 15.26
CA CYS A 140 -1.78 10.76 15.90
C CYS A 140 -2.68 11.66 16.73
N LYS A 141 -2.08 12.45 17.64
CA LYS A 141 -2.80 13.40 18.49
C LYS A 141 -3.58 14.43 17.67
N GLU A 142 -2.96 15.02 16.65
CA GLU A 142 -3.63 15.99 15.77
C GLU A 142 -4.87 15.40 15.08
N MET A 143 -4.83 14.14 14.64
CA MET A 143 -5.98 13.49 13.99
C MET A 143 -7.10 13.18 14.96
N GLU A 144 -6.79 12.71 16.17
CA GLU A 144 -7.80 12.50 17.20
C GLU A 144 -8.48 13.82 17.54
N GLU A 145 -7.72 14.90 17.76
CA GLU A 145 -8.26 16.24 18.05
C GLU A 145 -9.19 16.75 16.93
N LEU A 146 -8.83 16.50 15.66
CA LEU A 146 -9.61 16.94 14.50
C LEU A 146 -10.99 16.28 14.38
N VAL A 147 -11.16 15.05 14.87
CA VAL A 147 -12.41 14.30 14.75
C VAL A 147 -13.21 14.25 16.05
N GLY A 148 -12.78 14.97 17.09
CA GLY A 148 -13.47 15.01 18.38
C GLY A 148 -12.96 14.01 19.43
N GLY A 149 -11.79 13.41 19.21
CA GLY A 149 -11.07 12.55 20.15
C GLY A 149 -10.83 11.13 19.65
N ALA A 150 -10.07 10.37 20.45
CA ALA A 150 -9.71 8.99 20.14
C ALA A 150 -10.91 8.05 19.94
N GLN A 151 -11.96 8.22 20.75
CA GLN A 151 -13.17 7.41 20.68
C GLN A 151 -13.96 7.68 19.40
N ALA A 152 -14.14 8.96 19.03
CA ALA A 152 -14.80 9.34 17.79
C ALA A 152 -14.04 8.81 16.55
N LEU A 153 -12.70 8.85 16.58
CA LEU A 153 -11.89 8.23 15.52
C LEU A 153 -12.13 6.72 15.45
N ALA A 154 -12.17 6.04 16.60
CA ALA A 154 -12.39 4.60 16.67
C ALA A 154 -13.78 4.18 16.19
N GLU A 155 -14.82 4.95 16.48
CA GLU A 155 -16.17 4.72 15.97
C GLU A 155 -16.24 4.84 14.45
N ILE A 156 -15.49 5.77 13.86
CA ILE A 156 -15.43 5.95 12.41
C ILE A 156 -14.59 4.86 11.74
N THR A 157 -13.37 4.62 12.25
CA THR A 157 -12.34 3.84 11.54
C THR A 157 -12.03 2.49 12.15
N GLY A 158 -12.73 2.08 13.20
CA GLY A 158 -12.48 0.84 13.94
C GLY A 158 -11.25 0.88 14.86
N SER A 159 -10.56 2.02 14.98
CA SER A 159 -9.37 2.17 15.82
C SER A 159 -9.10 3.63 16.17
N LYS A 160 -8.57 3.88 17.37
CA LYS A 160 -7.93 5.16 17.69
C LYS A 160 -6.67 5.38 16.84
N ALA A 161 -6.00 6.52 16.96
CA ALA A 161 -4.81 6.78 16.17
C ALA A 161 -3.63 5.93 16.67
N TYR A 162 -2.97 5.24 15.76
CA TYR A 162 -1.72 4.51 16.01
C TYR A 162 -0.64 5.02 15.06
N GLU A 163 0.59 5.11 15.55
CA GLU A 163 1.71 5.72 14.82
C GLU A 163 1.98 5.02 13.48
N ARG A 164 1.90 3.69 13.50
CA ARG A 164 2.08 2.84 12.33
C ARG A 164 1.01 3.06 11.26
N SER A 165 -0.19 3.52 11.61
CA SER A 165 -1.35 3.59 10.73
C SER A 165 -1.35 4.79 9.78
N LYS A 166 -0.27 5.57 9.71
CA LYS A 166 -0.26 6.85 8.97
C LYS A 166 0.63 6.88 7.74
N ILE A 167 0.06 7.44 6.68
CA ILE A 167 0.77 8.02 5.54
C ILE A 167 1.48 9.29 6.06
N SER A 168 2.78 9.16 6.37
CA SER A 168 3.62 10.22 6.93
C SER A 168 3.74 11.43 6.01
N ARG A 169 3.55 12.64 6.56
CA ARG A 169 3.64 13.93 5.86
C ARG A 169 4.97 14.66 6.08
N ARG A 170 5.99 13.98 6.61
CA ARG A 170 7.26 14.60 7.00
C ARG A 170 8.07 15.17 5.84
N HIS A 171 7.71 14.84 4.60
CA HIS A 171 8.39 15.27 3.39
C HIS A 171 7.37 15.88 2.41
N SER A 172 7.08 17.18 2.57
CA SER A 172 6.15 17.89 1.69
C SER A 172 6.59 17.84 0.21
N ASP A 173 7.88 17.79 -0.04
CA ASP A 173 8.49 17.66 -1.37
C ASP A 173 8.22 16.30 -2.03
N ILE A 174 8.19 15.22 -1.25
CA ILE A 174 7.81 13.88 -1.73
C ILE A 174 6.33 13.88 -2.06
N TYR A 175 5.52 14.44 -1.18
CA TYR A 175 4.07 14.45 -1.34
C TYR A 175 3.62 15.27 -2.56
N ASP A 176 4.23 16.43 -2.80
CA ASP A 176 3.96 17.27 -3.99
C ASP A 176 4.34 16.58 -5.30
N ARG A 177 5.25 15.60 -5.26
CA ARG A 177 5.66 14.77 -6.40
C ARG A 177 4.90 13.45 -6.49
N THR A 178 4.06 13.14 -5.51
CA THR A 178 3.28 11.91 -5.45
C THR A 178 1.99 12.05 -6.26
N GLU A 179 1.69 11.10 -7.14
CA GLU A 179 0.39 11.00 -7.82
C GLU A 179 -0.57 10.01 -7.15
N ARG A 180 -0.04 9.00 -6.45
CA ARG A 180 -0.83 7.94 -5.81
C ARG A 180 -0.09 7.41 -4.58
N VAL A 181 -0.85 7.09 -3.52
CA VAL A 181 -0.35 6.33 -2.37
C VAL A 181 -1.03 4.96 -2.36
N SER A 182 -0.23 3.93 -2.10
CA SER A 182 -0.65 2.52 -1.98
C SER A 182 -0.25 1.99 -0.61
N LEU A 183 -1.05 1.06 -0.05
CA LEU A 183 -0.53 0.11 0.94
C LEU A 183 0.37 -0.93 0.26
N VAL A 184 1.27 -1.59 1.00
CA VAL A 184 2.17 -2.62 0.43
C VAL A 184 1.39 -3.71 -0.33
N SER A 185 0.20 -4.08 0.16
CA SER A 185 -0.73 -5.02 -0.50
C SER A 185 -1.16 -4.53 -1.89
N SER A 186 -1.74 -3.33 -1.96
CA SER A 186 -2.16 -2.71 -3.22
C SER A 186 -1.00 -2.36 -4.14
N PHE A 187 0.19 -2.07 -3.58
CA PHE A 187 1.42 -1.86 -4.35
C PHE A 187 1.82 -3.15 -5.07
N MET A 188 1.92 -4.27 -4.36
CA MET A 188 2.23 -5.57 -4.96
C MET A 188 1.19 -5.97 -6.00
N CYS A 189 -0.10 -5.80 -5.70
CA CYS A 189 -1.18 -6.04 -6.67
C CYS A 189 -0.98 -5.19 -7.93
N SER A 190 -0.58 -3.93 -7.79
CA SER A 190 -0.35 -3.02 -8.93
C SER A 190 0.73 -3.55 -9.88
N LEU A 191 1.80 -4.16 -9.34
CA LEU A 191 2.88 -4.74 -10.13
C LEU A 191 2.38 -5.92 -10.99
N PHE A 192 1.48 -6.76 -10.45
CA PHE A 192 0.90 -7.88 -11.20
C PHE A 192 -0.08 -7.43 -12.29
N ILE A 193 -0.87 -6.38 -12.03
CA ILE A 193 -1.94 -5.96 -12.96
C ILE A 193 -1.52 -4.86 -13.95
N GLY A 194 -0.30 -4.34 -13.85
CA GLY A 194 0.21 -3.28 -14.74
C GLY A 194 -0.54 -1.95 -14.62
N LYS A 195 -1.16 -1.67 -13.48
CA LYS A 195 -1.90 -0.43 -13.19
C LYS A 195 -2.04 -0.22 -11.69
N HIS A 196 -2.36 1.00 -11.26
CA HIS A 196 -2.64 1.29 -9.86
C HIS A 196 -3.85 0.47 -9.36
N ALA A 197 -3.61 -0.46 -8.44
CA ALA A 197 -4.66 -1.22 -7.78
C ALA A 197 -5.42 -0.36 -6.76
N GLY A 198 -6.66 -0.76 -6.50
CA GLY A 198 -7.42 -0.27 -5.35
C GLY A 198 -6.83 -0.78 -4.04
N ILE A 199 -7.06 -0.03 -2.96
CA ILE A 199 -6.86 -0.54 -1.60
C ILE A 199 -8.14 -1.28 -1.23
N ASP A 200 -8.03 -2.52 -0.74
CA ASP A 200 -9.19 -3.29 -0.32
C ASP A 200 -9.72 -2.80 1.04
N ALA A 201 -10.96 -3.16 1.38
CA ALA A 201 -11.59 -2.70 2.61
C ALA A 201 -10.86 -3.21 3.87
N SER A 202 -10.32 -4.43 3.83
CA SER A 202 -9.67 -5.04 5.00
C SER A 202 -8.37 -4.33 5.31
N ASP A 203 -7.43 -4.24 4.37
CA ASP A 203 -6.14 -3.58 4.66
C ASP A 203 -6.30 -2.06 4.79
N GLY A 204 -7.25 -1.47 4.04
CA GLY A 204 -7.62 -0.06 4.15
C GLY A 204 -8.12 0.36 5.53
N SER A 205 -8.75 -0.55 6.28
CA SER A 205 -9.18 -0.28 7.66
C SER A 205 -8.01 0.03 8.60
N GLY A 206 -6.80 -0.46 8.28
CA GLY A 206 -5.58 -0.22 9.06
C GLY A 206 -4.99 1.19 8.96
N MET A 207 -5.65 2.13 8.27
CA MET A 207 -5.10 3.44 7.92
C MET A 207 -5.59 4.60 8.80
N ASN A 208 -6.58 4.39 9.68
CA ASN A 208 -7.36 5.47 10.31
C ASN A 208 -7.98 6.46 9.29
N LEU A 209 -8.30 5.98 8.09
CA LEU A 209 -8.82 6.81 6.97
C LEU A 209 -10.09 6.24 6.33
N VAL A 210 -10.57 5.07 6.75
CA VAL A 210 -11.74 4.42 6.14
C VAL A 210 -12.87 4.41 7.15
N ASN A 211 -14.08 4.80 6.73
CA ASN A 211 -15.30 4.47 7.45
C ASN A 211 -15.54 2.97 7.32
N ILE A 212 -15.48 2.24 8.42
CA ILE A 212 -15.67 0.78 8.38
C ILE A 212 -17.12 0.37 8.12
N GLU A 213 -18.11 1.21 8.42
CA GLU A 213 -19.54 0.93 8.16
C GLU A 213 -19.89 1.12 6.68
N THR A 214 -19.36 2.17 6.04
CA THR A 214 -19.72 2.50 4.65
C THR A 214 -18.69 2.02 3.62
N GLY A 215 -17.51 1.57 4.06
CA GLY A 215 -16.37 1.25 3.21
C GLY A 215 -15.82 2.47 2.45
N MET A 216 -16.26 3.69 2.79
CA MET A 216 -15.78 4.92 2.16
C MET A 216 -14.54 5.44 2.87
N GLY A 217 -13.48 5.76 2.11
CA GLY A 217 -12.38 6.55 2.63
C GLY A 217 -12.84 7.96 3.03
N TYR A 218 -12.61 8.36 4.28
CA TYR A 218 -12.69 9.74 4.72
C TYR A 218 -11.34 10.44 4.64
N ILE A 219 -11.41 11.73 4.34
CA ILE A 219 -10.28 12.64 4.47
C ILE A 219 -10.26 13.15 5.91
N VAL A 220 -9.22 12.84 6.69
CA VAL A 220 -8.88 13.68 7.84
C VAL A 220 -7.75 14.61 7.44
N ILE A 221 -8.12 15.89 7.31
CA ILE A 221 -7.31 17.02 6.86
C ILE A 221 -6.40 17.43 8.00
N THR A 222 -5.09 17.14 7.95
CA THR A 222 -4.14 17.96 8.74
C THR A 222 -3.60 19.10 7.88
N THR A 223 -3.27 20.22 8.51
CA THR A 223 -2.66 21.37 7.86
C THR A 223 -1.16 21.17 7.71
N CYS A 224 -0.62 21.31 6.50
CA CYS A 224 0.81 21.54 6.31
C CYS A 224 0.97 22.97 5.77
N GLN A 225 1.70 23.83 6.49
CA GLN A 225 2.05 25.19 6.03
C GLN A 225 0.86 26.00 5.46
N ASN A 226 -0.26 26.07 6.18
CA ASN A 226 -1.49 26.77 5.73
C ASN A 226 -2.14 26.25 4.43
N ARG A 227 -1.75 25.09 3.91
CA ARG A 227 -2.42 24.43 2.78
C ARG A 227 -3.23 23.23 3.25
N ARG A 228 -4.51 23.20 2.87
CA ARG A 228 -5.43 22.08 3.07
C ARG A 228 -5.36 21.18 1.85
N TYR A 229 -4.95 19.94 2.03
CA TYR A 229 -4.95 18.94 0.98
C TYR A 229 -6.04 17.90 1.26
N MET A 230 -6.88 17.62 0.26
CA MET A 230 -8.02 16.72 0.34
C MET A 230 -7.86 15.61 -0.69
N TYR A 231 -7.72 14.36 -0.24
CA TYR A 231 -7.65 13.21 -1.13
C TYR A 231 -8.85 12.29 -0.88
N ILE A 232 -9.80 12.32 -1.80
CA ILE A 232 -10.94 11.41 -1.83
C ILE A 232 -10.45 10.09 -2.43
N PHE A 233 -10.41 9.02 -1.64
CA PHE A 233 -10.30 7.67 -2.19
C PHE A 233 -11.69 7.19 -2.59
N ARG A 234 -12.19 7.57 -3.78
CA ARG A 234 -13.35 6.91 -4.38
C ARG A 234 -13.23 6.76 -5.89
N ASN A 235 -13.63 5.58 -6.36
CA ASN A 235 -14.14 5.32 -7.70
C ASN A 235 -15.52 5.99 -7.95
N VAL A 236 -15.81 7.13 -7.32
CA VAL A 236 -17.06 7.87 -7.51
C VAL A 236 -16.71 9.35 -7.59
N ARG A 237 -16.97 9.95 -8.76
CA ARG A 237 -16.73 11.37 -9.03
C ARG A 237 -17.62 12.20 -8.11
N TYR A 238 -17.02 13.06 -7.27
CA TYR A 238 -17.74 14.15 -6.60
C TYR A 238 -17.16 15.49 -7.05
N ARG A 239 -18.03 16.42 -7.47
CA ARG A 239 -17.66 17.79 -7.85
C ARG A 239 -18.05 18.71 -6.70
N ILE A 240 -17.07 19.34 -6.07
CA ILE A 240 -17.30 20.34 -5.02
C ILE A 240 -17.64 21.68 -5.69
N PRO A 241 -18.79 22.31 -5.39
CA PRO A 241 -19.13 23.64 -5.87
C PRO A 241 -18.14 24.70 -5.35
N ASP A 242 -17.77 25.67 -6.19
CA ASP A 242 -16.68 26.61 -5.92
C ASP A 242 -16.95 27.60 -4.75
N ASN A 243 -18.19 27.69 -4.28
CA ASN A 243 -18.62 28.59 -3.21
C ASN A 243 -18.43 28.03 -1.78
N GLU A 244 -18.06 26.75 -1.60
CA GLU A 244 -18.04 26.11 -0.27
C GLU A 244 -16.63 25.73 0.25
N ARG A 245 -15.56 26.14 -0.44
CA ARG A 245 -14.17 25.74 -0.09
C ARG A 245 -13.61 26.28 1.23
N SER A 246 -14.25 27.26 1.88
CA SER A 246 -13.61 28.03 2.98
C SER A 246 -13.92 27.56 4.40
N LYS A 247 -14.95 26.73 4.64
CA LYS A 247 -15.36 26.31 6.00
C LYS A 247 -15.44 24.78 6.10
N ALA A 248 -14.33 24.15 6.45
CA ALA A 248 -14.25 22.69 6.63
C ALA A 248 -14.33 22.32 8.11
N VAL A 249 -15.54 22.32 8.65
CA VAL A 249 -16.03 21.35 9.64
C VAL A 249 -17.54 21.27 9.38
N TYR A 250 -18.00 20.18 8.75
CA TYR A 250 -19.43 19.92 8.71
C TYR A 250 -19.75 18.70 9.57
N PRO A 251 -20.72 18.83 10.50
CA PRO A 251 -21.17 17.75 11.35
C PRO A 251 -22.03 16.77 10.56
N TRP A 252 -22.04 15.53 11.03
CA TRP A 252 -23.02 14.50 10.70
C TRP A 252 -24.43 15.09 10.61
N THR A 253 -25.05 15.12 9.42
CA THR A 253 -26.51 15.05 9.24
C THR A 253 -26.85 14.71 7.79
N HIS A 254 -27.71 13.68 7.64
CA HIS A 254 -28.52 13.28 6.48
C HIS A 254 -27.95 13.44 5.05
N ILE A 255 -27.67 12.30 4.42
CA ILE A 255 -27.54 12.19 2.96
C ILE A 255 -28.82 11.56 2.43
N ASP A 256 -29.62 12.37 1.75
CA ASP A 256 -30.68 11.89 0.87
C ASP A 256 -30.07 11.09 -0.28
N THR A 257 -30.62 9.91 -0.53
CA THR A 257 -30.41 9.14 -1.76
C THR A 257 -31.19 9.78 -2.91
N PRO A 258 -30.56 10.05 -4.07
CA PRO A 258 -31.28 10.13 -5.33
C PRO A 258 -31.07 8.84 -6.13
N GLU A 259 -32.17 8.40 -6.76
CA GLU A 259 -32.34 7.27 -7.69
C GLU A 259 -31.25 7.15 -8.77
#